data_AF-A0AAE3YKV1-F1
#
_entry.id   AF-A0AAE3YKV1-F1
#
_cell.length_a   1.000
_cell.length_b   1.000
_cell.length_c   1.000
_cell.angle_alpha   90.00
_cell.angle_beta   90.00
_cell.angle_gamma   90.00
#
_symmetry.space_group_name_H-M   'P 1'
#
loop_
_entity.id
_entity.type
_entity.pdbx_description
1 polymer ?
#
loop_
_entity_poly.entity_id
_entity_poly.type
_entity_poly.pdbx_seq_one_letter_code
_entity_poly.pdbx_strand_id
1 'polypeptide(L)'
;MKRPLLTTALAALALAVPAVLAAAPAAHADPISQTSGFYVNPNSSPATWVAANPGDGRAAAIRTEIAQRPMASWFGNWSGDIASAVGGYVGAADAVDKLPLLVAYNLPGRDACGGHSGGGAGSVAAYDAWISSFAGAIGSRPAVVVIEPDALGDFNCMSQAQINDRVGMLSRAVGQFRAKAANTWVYLDAGNPGWVDAATMAQRLNQAGVSGARGFALNVSNYFTTGENSAYGNRVAAELQRFGYTKPFVIDTSRNGNGANGQWCNPAGRRIGTPTQLGGGAEMLLWLKTPGESDGDCGVGAGSTAGQFLPEVAYRLVYGH
;
A
#
# COMPACT_ATOMS: atom_id res chain seq x y z
N MET A 1 3.46 -75.60 -51.22
CA MET A 1 2.43 -75.04 -50.31
C MET A 1 2.49 -75.86 -49.02
N LYS A 2 2.72 -75.37 -47.80
CA LYS A 2 2.67 -74.06 -47.12
C LYS A 2 3.69 -74.10 -45.96
N ARG A 3 4.34 -72.97 -45.65
CA ARG A 3 5.09 -72.72 -44.39
C ARG A 3 4.24 -71.83 -43.47
N PRO A 4 4.32 -72.01 -42.14
CA PRO A 4 4.21 -70.88 -41.19
C PRO A 4 5.39 -70.92 -40.19
N LEU A 5 6.27 -69.91 -40.14
CA LEU A 5 6.22 -68.64 -39.40
C LEU A 5 6.26 -68.79 -37.86
N LEU A 6 7.49 -68.78 -37.31
CA LEU A 6 7.76 -68.50 -35.90
C LEU A 6 7.57 -66.99 -35.64
N THR A 7 6.79 -66.65 -34.61
CA THR A 7 6.68 -65.30 -34.08
C THR A 7 7.44 -65.21 -32.76
N THR A 8 8.53 -64.45 -32.75
CA THR A 8 9.28 -64.04 -31.56
C THR A 8 8.59 -62.84 -30.90
N ALA A 9 8.15 -63.00 -29.66
CA ALA A 9 7.61 -61.90 -28.84
C ALA A 9 8.77 -61.19 -28.12
N LEU A 10 8.99 -59.90 -28.40
CA LEU A 10 9.84 -59.02 -27.61
C LEU A 10 9.02 -58.46 -26.43
N ALA A 11 9.44 -58.74 -25.20
CA ALA A 11 8.92 -58.08 -24.01
C ALA A 11 9.66 -56.75 -23.79
N ALA A 12 8.95 -55.62 -23.90
CA ALA A 12 9.47 -54.30 -23.58
C ALA A 12 9.24 -53.99 -22.10
N LEU A 13 10.33 -53.82 -21.33
CA LEU A 13 10.29 -53.37 -19.95
C LEU A 13 10.12 -51.84 -19.91
N ALA A 14 8.95 -51.35 -19.49
CA ALA A 14 8.71 -49.92 -19.31
C ALA A 14 9.21 -49.47 -17.92
N LEU A 15 10.29 -48.67 -17.89
CA LEU A 15 10.72 -47.95 -16.69
C LEU A 15 9.76 -46.79 -16.42
N ALA A 16 9.02 -46.84 -15.31
CA ALA A 16 8.23 -45.72 -14.82
C ALA A 16 9.16 -44.72 -14.11
N VAL A 17 9.39 -43.55 -14.72
CA VAL A 17 10.03 -42.40 -14.09
C VAL A 17 8.94 -41.62 -13.33
N PRO A 18 9.10 -41.34 -12.02
CA PRO A 18 8.13 -40.51 -11.30
C PRO A 18 8.26 -39.07 -11.79
N ALA A 19 7.22 -38.59 -12.49
CA ALA A 19 7.09 -37.19 -12.85
C ALA A 19 6.84 -36.36 -11.59
N VAL A 20 7.89 -35.70 -11.10
CA VAL A 20 7.75 -34.63 -10.10
C VAL A 20 7.10 -33.45 -10.83
N LEU A 21 5.78 -33.33 -10.73
CA LEU A 21 5.06 -32.11 -11.11
C LEU A 21 5.51 -30.99 -10.18
N ALA A 22 6.48 -30.20 -10.63
CA ALA A 22 6.72 -28.88 -10.05
C ALA A 22 5.43 -28.07 -10.27
N ALA A 23 4.64 -27.89 -9.21
CA ALA A 23 3.49 -27.01 -9.25
C ALA A 23 3.99 -25.62 -9.69
N ALA A 24 3.47 -25.13 -10.81
CA ALA A 24 3.68 -23.73 -11.19
C ALA A 24 3.27 -22.85 -10.00
N PRO A 25 4.02 -21.77 -9.69
CA PRO A 25 3.61 -20.86 -8.64
C PRO A 25 2.18 -20.44 -8.91
N ALA A 26 1.28 -20.68 -7.95
CA ALA A 26 -0.11 -20.26 -8.08
C ALA A 26 -0.11 -18.76 -8.45
N ALA A 27 -0.72 -18.44 -9.58
CA ALA A 27 -0.96 -17.06 -9.95
C ALA A 27 -1.70 -16.41 -8.76
N HIS A 28 -1.15 -15.33 -8.21
CA HIS A 28 -1.82 -14.62 -7.12
C HIS A 28 -3.18 -14.17 -7.62
N ALA A 29 -4.23 -14.44 -6.84
CA ALA A 29 -5.58 -14.08 -7.24
C ALA A 29 -5.73 -12.55 -7.28
N ASP A 30 -6.61 -12.06 -8.14
CA ASP A 30 -6.93 -10.64 -8.26
C ASP A 30 -8.01 -10.27 -7.22
N PRO A 31 -7.70 -9.49 -6.17
CA PRO A 31 -8.67 -9.07 -5.16
C PRO A 31 -9.76 -8.14 -5.70
N ILE A 32 -9.51 -7.43 -6.79
CA ILE A 32 -10.52 -6.58 -7.44
C ILE A 32 -11.65 -7.46 -7.97
N SER A 33 -11.31 -8.58 -8.61
CA SER A 33 -12.29 -9.52 -9.17
C SER A 33 -13.06 -10.33 -8.10
N GLN A 34 -12.59 -10.30 -6.85
CA GLN A 34 -13.17 -11.03 -5.72
C GLN A 34 -14.16 -10.21 -4.89
N THR A 35 -14.39 -8.94 -5.25
CA THR A 35 -15.19 -8.00 -4.43
C THR A 35 -16.03 -7.08 -5.31
N SER A 36 -17.08 -6.48 -4.77
CA SER A 36 -17.93 -5.50 -5.48
C SER A 36 -17.48 -4.04 -5.27
N GLY A 37 -16.18 -3.78 -5.36
CA GLY A 37 -15.58 -2.44 -5.22
C GLY A 37 -14.98 -2.17 -3.85
N PHE A 38 -14.52 -0.95 -3.62
CA PHE A 38 -13.72 -0.61 -2.44
C PHE A 38 -14.56 -0.39 -1.16
N TYR A 39 -13.96 -0.71 -0.02
CA TYR A 39 -14.59 -0.58 1.29
C TYR A 39 -14.57 0.87 1.78
N VAL A 40 -15.73 1.35 2.23
CA VAL A 40 -15.86 2.61 2.96
C VAL A 40 -15.91 2.28 4.45
N ASN A 41 -14.91 2.72 5.21
CA ASN A 41 -14.86 2.47 6.64
C ASN A 41 -15.84 3.40 7.39
N PRO A 42 -16.94 2.89 7.98
CA PRO A 42 -17.89 3.71 8.73
C PRO A 42 -17.29 4.28 10.02
N ASN A 43 -16.15 3.74 10.47
CA ASN A 43 -15.42 4.18 11.65
C ASN A 43 -14.16 4.99 11.30
N SER A 44 -14.05 5.50 10.07
CA SER A 44 -12.98 6.45 9.72
C SER A 44 -13.08 7.71 10.58
N SER A 45 -11.97 8.42 10.76
CA SER A 45 -11.95 9.66 11.53
C SER A 45 -12.92 10.74 11.01
N PRO A 46 -13.08 11.00 9.69
CA PRO A 46 -14.13 11.88 9.19
C PRO A 46 -15.55 11.35 9.45
N ALA A 47 -15.79 10.04 9.32
CA ALA A 47 -17.12 9.47 9.57
C ALA A 47 -17.52 9.60 11.04
N THR A 48 -16.60 9.29 11.96
CA THR A 48 -16.78 9.46 13.40
C THR A 48 -17.05 10.92 13.77
N TRP A 49 -16.28 11.86 13.21
CA TRP A 49 -16.48 13.27 13.47
C TRP A 49 -17.84 13.77 12.98
N VAL A 50 -18.25 13.40 11.75
CA VAL A 50 -19.56 13.77 11.20
C VAL A 50 -20.72 13.20 12.02
N ALA A 51 -20.60 11.96 12.50
CA ALA A 51 -21.62 11.34 13.34
C ALA A 51 -21.76 12.05 14.69
N ALA A 52 -20.66 12.49 15.29
CA ALA A 52 -20.65 13.21 16.55
C ALA A 52 -21.05 14.69 16.42
N ASN A 53 -20.95 15.29 15.23
CA ASN A 53 -21.17 16.72 15.00
C ASN A 53 -22.24 17.00 13.91
N PRO A 54 -23.47 16.44 14.01
CA PRO A 54 -24.46 16.55 12.93
C PRO A 54 -24.96 17.97 12.66
N GLY A 55 -24.82 18.89 13.63
CA GLY A 55 -25.22 20.30 13.51
C GLY A 55 -24.11 21.26 13.07
N ASP A 56 -22.87 20.79 12.90
CA ASP A 56 -21.78 21.63 12.40
C ASP A 56 -21.99 21.93 10.90
N GLY A 57 -21.86 23.20 10.50
CA GLY A 57 -22.09 23.63 9.12
C GLY A 57 -21.19 22.94 8.08
N ARG A 58 -20.05 22.38 8.51
CA ARG A 58 -19.10 21.66 7.66
C ARG A 58 -19.46 20.18 7.49
N ALA A 59 -20.31 19.64 8.37
CA ALA A 59 -20.58 18.20 8.45
C ALA A 59 -21.17 17.61 7.17
N ALA A 60 -22.05 18.34 6.47
CA ALA A 60 -22.64 17.88 5.23
C ALA A 60 -21.57 17.70 4.12
N ALA A 61 -20.70 18.69 3.95
CA ALA A 61 -19.62 18.63 2.95
C ALA A 61 -18.61 17.52 3.28
N ILE A 62 -18.16 17.43 4.55
CA ILE A 62 -17.23 16.38 4.99
C ILE A 62 -17.86 15.00 4.83
N ARG A 63 -19.15 14.83 5.10
CA ARG A 63 -19.87 13.56 4.92
C ARG A 63 -19.81 13.08 3.47
N THR A 64 -20.30 13.92 2.56
CA THR A 64 -20.51 13.57 1.15
C THR A 64 -19.19 13.46 0.41
N GLU A 65 -18.27 14.40 0.65
CA GLU A 65 -17.04 14.48 -0.14
C GLU A 65 -15.89 13.67 0.45
N ILE A 66 -15.90 13.36 1.75
CA ILE A 66 -14.79 12.66 2.40
C ILE A 66 -15.24 11.35 3.07
N ALA A 67 -16.12 11.43 4.07
CA ALA A 67 -16.42 10.28 4.95
C ALA A 67 -17.07 9.08 4.22
N GLN A 68 -17.80 9.34 3.14
CA GLN A 68 -18.44 8.30 2.31
C GLN A 68 -17.55 7.79 1.17
N ARG A 69 -16.28 8.19 1.12
CA ARG A 69 -15.33 7.76 0.09
C ARG A 69 -14.47 6.60 0.60
N PRO A 70 -14.17 5.59 -0.25
CA PRO A 70 -13.23 4.54 0.13
C PRO A 70 -11.83 5.13 0.33
N MET A 71 -11.21 4.81 1.47
CA MET A 71 -9.88 5.25 1.86
C MET A 71 -9.18 4.19 2.70
N ALA A 72 -7.86 4.25 2.77
CA ALA A 72 -7.10 3.27 3.52
C ALA A 72 -7.19 3.44 5.03
N SER A 73 -7.14 2.32 5.76
CA SER A 73 -6.91 2.33 7.21
C SER A 73 -5.42 2.08 7.51
N TRP A 74 -4.86 2.90 8.40
CA TRP A 74 -3.44 2.88 8.76
C TRP A 74 -3.22 2.11 10.05
N PHE A 75 -2.21 1.25 10.04
CA PHE A 75 -1.84 0.44 11.20
C PHE A 75 -0.35 0.61 11.50
N GLY A 76 -0.05 0.87 12.77
CA GLY A 76 1.29 0.82 13.32
C GLY A 76 1.29 0.46 14.79
N ASN A 77 2.29 0.92 15.55
CA ASN A 77 2.45 0.62 16.97
C ASN A 77 1.30 1.13 17.87
N TRP A 78 0.46 2.06 17.39
CA TRP A 78 -0.76 2.51 18.10
C TRP A 78 -1.95 1.56 17.95
N SER A 79 -1.85 0.52 17.11
CA SER A 79 -3.01 -0.34 16.78
C SER A 79 -3.36 -1.37 17.86
N GLY A 80 -2.60 -1.42 18.97
CA GLY A 80 -2.73 -2.47 19.97
C GLY A 80 -2.34 -3.84 19.41
N ASP A 81 -3.15 -4.87 19.67
CA ASP A 81 -2.95 -6.19 19.07
C ASP A 81 -3.23 -6.15 17.56
N ILE A 82 -2.17 -6.26 16.75
CA ILE A 82 -2.27 -6.07 15.31
C ILE A 82 -3.12 -7.15 14.63
N ALA A 83 -3.12 -8.39 15.15
CA ALA A 83 -3.92 -9.46 14.58
C ALA A 83 -5.41 -9.14 14.67
N SER A 84 -5.86 -8.71 15.86
CA SER A 84 -7.25 -8.33 16.11
C SER A 84 -7.63 -7.09 15.32
N ALA A 85 -6.77 -6.06 15.28
CA ALA A 85 -7.06 -4.82 14.57
C ALA A 85 -7.22 -5.05 13.05
N VAL A 86 -6.26 -5.74 12.43
CA VAL A 86 -6.29 -6.04 10.99
C VAL A 86 -7.42 -7.01 10.67
N GLY A 87 -7.54 -8.10 11.43
CA GLY A 87 -8.56 -9.12 11.23
C GLY A 87 -9.98 -8.56 11.35
N GLY A 88 -10.22 -7.67 12.31
CA GLY A 88 -11.50 -6.98 12.47
C GLY A 88 -11.81 -6.06 11.29
N TYR A 89 -10.83 -5.28 10.81
CA TYR A 89 -11.02 -4.38 9.67
C TYR A 89 -11.31 -5.13 8.37
N VAL A 90 -10.50 -6.14 8.02
CA VAL A 90 -10.74 -6.91 6.79
C VAL A 90 -11.97 -7.79 6.88
N GLY A 91 -12.30 -8.31 8.07
CA GLY A 91 -13.53 -9.06 8.29
C GLY A 91 -14.78 -8.21 8.11
N ALA A 92 -14.76 -6.95 8.55
CA ALA A 92 -15.86 -6.02 8.32
C ALA A 92 -16.07 -5.70 6.83
N ALA A 93 -14.98 -5.55 6.07
CA ALA A 93 -15.03 -5.32 4.64
C ALA A 93 -15.54 -6.55 3.85
N ASP A 94 -15.03 -7.73 4.20
CA ASP A 94 -15.41 -9.03 3.64
C ASP A 94 -16.91 -9.32 3.88
N ALA A 95 -17.43 -9.00 5.08
CA ALA A 95 -18.84 -9.17 5.43
C ALA A 95 -19.81 -8.35 4.56
N VAL A 96 -19.33 -7.33 3.85
CA VAL A 96 -20.11 -6.50 2.92
C VAL A 96 -19.60 -6.58 1.48
N ASP A 97 -18.79 -7.59 1.17
CA ASP A 97 -18.23 -7.86 -0.17
C ASP A 97 -17.47 -6.66 -0.76
N LYS A 98 -16.66 -5.99 0.07
CA LYS A 98 -15.84 -4.84 -0.34
C LYS A 98 -14.36 -5.09 -0.12
N LEU A 99 -13.55 -4.50 -1.00
CA LEU A 99 -12.10 -4.54 -0.95
C LEU A 99 -11.55 -3.53 0.06
N PRO A 100 -10.95 -3.97 1.19
CA PRO A 100 -10.29 -3.07 2.12
C PRO A 100 -8.96 -2.55 1.55
N LEU A 101 -8.67 -1.27 1.83
CA LEU A 101 -7.38 -0.64 1.60
C LEU A 101 -6.67 -0.50 2.96
N LEU A 102 -5.42 -0.96 3.05
CA LEU A 102 -4.65 -0.89 4.29
C LEU A 102 -3.28 -0.26 4.05
N VAL A 103 -2.77 0.43 5.05
CA VAL A 103 -1.39 0.91 5.10
C VAL A 103 -0.71 0.30 6.33
N ALA A 104 0.37 -0.45 6.09
CA ALA A 104 1.26 -0.93 7.15
C ALA A 104 2.36 0.12 7.37
N TYR A 105 2.46 0.70 8.57
CA TYR A 105 3.34 1.84 8.83
C TYR A 105 3.97 1.75 10.23
N ASN A 106 4.91 0.81 10.40
CA ASN A 106 5.48 0.43 11.70
C ASN A 106 6.99 0.13 11.69
N LEU A 107 7.75 0.51 10.66
CA LEU A 107 9.21 0.31 10.66
C LEU A 107 9.89 0.97 11.87
N PRO A 108 10.92 0.35 12.47
CA PRO A 108 11.79 1.02 13.43
C PRO A 108 12.46 2.25 12.81
N GLY A 109 12.51 3.34 13.58
CA GLY A 109 13.04 4.61 13.08
C GLY A 109 12.21 5.17 11.92
N ARG A 110 10.89 4.94 11.94
CA ARG A 110 9.97 5.56 10.99
C ARG A 110 10.10 7.07 11.03
N ASP A 111 10.06 7.72 9.86
CA ASP A 111 10.21 9.17 9.72
C ASP A 111 11.44 9.72 10.47
N ALA A 112 12.57 9.00 10.38
CA ALA A 112 13.77 9.34 11.13
C ALA A 112 14.39 10.66 10.67
N CYS A 113 14.21 11.06 9.40
CA CYS A 113 14.79 12.31 8.92
C CYS A 113 13.78 13.47 8.82
N GLY A 114 12.46 13.19 8.76
CA GLY A 114 11.39 14.20 8.68
C GLY A 114 10.72 14.55 10.02
N GLY A 115 10.68 13.60 10.96
CA GLY A 115 10.49 13.81 12.40
C GLY A 115 9.06 14.02 12.95
N HIS A 116 8.03 14.24 12.14
CA HIS A 116 6.67 14.54 12.63
C HIS A 116 5.82 13.30 12.92
N SER A 117 6.09 12.20 12.22
CA SER A 117 5.44 10.88 12.36
C SER A 117 6.42 9.83 12.90
N GLY A 118 7.45 10.27 13.64
CA GLY A 118 8.47 9.42 14.25
C GLY A 118 7.87 8.27 15.07
N GLY A 119 8.49 7.08 15.01
CA GLY A 119 8.08 5.94 15.84
C GLY A 119 8.34 4.58 15.20
N GLY A 120 7.33 3.71 15.30
CA GLY A 120 7.35 2.34 14.78
C GLY A 120 7.70 1.28 15.83
N ALA A 121 8.01 0.08 15.35
CA ALA A 121 8.40 -1.04 16.19
C ALA A 121 9.74 -0.77 16.88
N GLY A 122 9.93 -1.35 18.07
CA GLY A 122 11.14 -1.11 18.88
C GLY A 122 12.41 -1.80 18.35
N SER A 123 12.31 -2.71 17.40
CA SER A 123 13.45 -3.43 16.79
C SER A 123 13.06 -4.09 15.47
N VAL A 124 14.07 -4.56 14.73
CA VAL A 124 13.90 -5.37 13.52
C VAL A 124 13.05 -6.62 13.79
N ALA A 125 13.36 -7.36 14.87
CA ALA A 125 12.62 -8.57 15.24
C ALA A 125 11.15 -8.27 15.62
N ALA A 126 10.90 -7.15 16.31
CA ALA A 126 9.56 -6.72 16.66
C ALA A 126 8.74 -6.36 15.40
N TYR A 127 9.36 -5.70 14.43
CA TYR A 127 8.73 -5.42 13.13
C TYR A 127 8.43 -6.71 12.36
N ASP A 128 9.39 -7.63 12.28
CA ASP A 128 9.22 -8.91 11.57
C ASP A 128 8.06 -9.73 12.17
N ALA A 129 7.93 -9.75 13.51
CA ALA A 129 6.80 -10.37 14.18
C ALA A 129 5.48 -9.65 13.88
N TRP A 130 5.47 -8.31 13.94
CA TRP A 130 4.30 -7.50 13.68
C TRP A 130 3.76 -7.67 12.25
N ILE A 131 4.62 -7.57 11.23
CA ILE A 131 4.21 -7.67 9.82
C ILE A 131 3.79 -9.10 9.45
N SER A 132 4.41 -10.09 10.07
CA SER A 132 4.03 -11.51 9.97
C SER A 132 2.63 -11.76 10.55
N SER A 133 2.29 -11.11 11.66
CA SER A 133 0.96 -11.16 12.28
C SER A 133 -0.08 -10.39 11.46
N PHE A 134 0.29 -9.21 10.92
CA PHE A 134 -0.54 -8.43 10.02
C PHE A 134 -0.97 -9.25 8.80
N ALA A 135 -0.01 -9.85 8.08
CA ALA A 135 -0.28 -10.65 6.89
C ALA A 135 -1.12 -11.90 7.24
N GLY A 136 -0.84 -12.54 8.38
CA GLY A 136 -1.62 -13.69 8.86
C GLY A 136 -3.07 -13.36 9.20
N ALA A 137 -3.34 -12.15 9.72
CA ALA A 137 -4.69 -11.71 10.06
C ALA A 137 -5.56 -11.42 8.83
N ILE A 138 -4.94 -11.03 7.71
CA ILE A 138 -5.64 -10.95 6.42
C ILE A 138 -6.04 -12.34 5.94
N GLY A 139 -5.08 -13.27 5.94
CA GLY A 139 -5.29 -14.65 5.51
C GLY A 139 -5.74 -14.71 4.05
N SER A 140 -6.75 -15.53 3.74
CA SER A 140 -7.25 -15.69 2.37
C SER A 140 -8.23 -14.60 1.92
N ARG A 141 -8.45 -13.53 2.68
CA ARG A 141 -9.38 -12.46 2.27
C ARG A 141 -8.75 -11.54 1.23
N PRO A 142 -9.53 -11.01 0.28
CA PRO A 142 -9.03 -10.02 -0.67
C PRO A 142 -8.68 -8.71 0.05
N ALA A 143 -7.52 -8.14 -0.28
CA ALA A 143 -7.07 -6.86 0.28
C ALA A 143 -6.08 -6.15 -0.66
N VAL A 144 -5.94 -4.83 -0.48
CA VAL A 144 -4.81 -4.06 -1.02
C VAL A 144 -4.04 -3.46 0.15
N VAL A 145 -2.72 -3.66 0.15
CA VAL A 145 -1.83 -3.19 1.22
C VAL A 145 -0.71 -2.35 0.63
N VAL A 146 -0.53 -1.15 1.16
CA VAL A 146 0.67 -0.33 0.94
C VAL A 146 1.59 -0.49 2.15
N ILE A 147 2.85 -0.83 1.90
CA ILE A 147 3.84 -1.09 2.93
C ILE A 147 4.76 0.11 3.06
N GLU A 148 4.80 0.62 4.29
CA GLU A 148 5.76 1.55 4.85
C GLU A 148 5.99 2.80 4.00
N PRO A 149 5.00 3.71 3.96
CA PRO A 149 5.17 5.04 3.39
C PRO A 149 6.49 5.70 3.77
N ASP A 150 7.13 6.35 2.80
CA ASP A 150 8.40 7.09 2.89
C ASP A 150 9.65 6.22 3.11
N ALA A 151 9.50 4.92 3.38
CA ALA A 151 10.62 4.10 3.84
C ALA A 151 11.79 4.04 2.85
N LEU A 152 11.51 4.00 1.55
CA LEU A 152 12.52 3.98 0.50
C LEU A 152 12.94 5.37 0.02
N GLY A 153 12.24 6.44 0.42
CA GLY A 153 12.63 7.82 0.16
C GLY A 153 13.62 8.35 1.20
N ASP A 154 13.41 8.00 2.47
CA ASP A 154 13.99 8.66 3.63
C ASP A 154 15.32 8.05 4.12
N PHE A 155 16.37 8.09 3.28
CA PHE A 155 17.69 7.53 3.61
C PHE A 155 18.72 8.58 4.07
N ASN A 156 18.47 9.87 3.87
CA ASN A 156 19.50 10.91 3.93
C ASN A 156 20.20 11.06 5.29
N CYS A 157 19.53 10.68 6.39
CA CYS A 157 20.09 10.72 7.73
C CYS A 157 20.55 9.35 8.26
N MET A 158 20.48 8.29 7.45
CA MET A 158 20.75 6.92 7.88
C MET A 158 22.17 6.45 7.50
N SER A 159 22.77 5.65 8.39
CA SER A 159 23.96 4.87 8.06
C SER A 159 23.63 3.73 7.08
N GLN A 160 24.65 3.21 6.39
CA GLN A 160 24.48 2.09 5.47
C GLN A 160 23.92 0.83 6.16
N ALA A 161 24.28 0.59 7.42
CA ALA A 161 23.73 -0.53 8.19
C ALA A 161 22.23 -0.38 8.42
N GLN A 162 21.76 0.82 8.79
CA GLN A 162 20.33 1.11 8.96
C GLN A 162 19.55 1.00 7.65
N ILE A 163 20.14 1.45 6.53
CA ILE A 163 19.56 1.28 5.20
C ILE A 163 19.39 -0.22 4.87
N ASN A 164 20.43 -1.03 5.12
CA ASN A 164 20.38 -2.47 4.89
C ASN A 164 19.30 -3.16 5.75
N ASP A 165 19.20 -2.79 7.03
CA ASP A 165 18.15 -3.31 7.93
C ASP A 165 16.75 -2.95 7.43
N ARG A 166 16.55 -1.69 7.02
CA ARG A 166 15.28 -1.20 6.47
C ARG A 166 14.86 -1.96 5.22
N VAL A 167 15.75 -2.03 4.25
CA VAL A 167 15.51 -2.76 2.99
C VAL A 167 15.27 -4.25 3.24
N GLY A 168 16.02 -4.85 4.17
CA GLY A 168 15.83 -6.24 4.59
C GLY A 168 14.47 -6.51 5.23
N MET A 169 14.00 -5.60 6.10
CA MET A 169 12.66 -5.66 6.70
C MET A 169 11.55 -5.59 5.64
N LEU A 170 11.67 -4.70 4.66
CA LEU A 170 10.70 -4.60 3.55
C LEU A 170 10.66 -5.87 2.70
N SER A 171 11.82 -6.43 2.36
CA SER A 171 11.91 -7.69 1.61
C SER A 171 11.27 -8.85 2.35
N ARG A 172 11.51 -8.97 3.67
CA ARG A 172 10.86 -9.98 4.51
C ARG A 172 9.35 -9.73 4.64
N ALA A 173 8.90 -8.49 4.73
CA ALA A 173 7.48 -8.13 4.74
C ALA A 173 6.78 -8.64 3.48
N VAL A 174 7.32 -8.36 2.29
CA VAL A 174 6.80 -8.91 1.02
C VAL A 174 6.73 -10.44 1.07
N GLY A 175 7.75 -11.10 1.61
CA GLY A 175 7.75 -12.54 1.84
C GLY A 175 6.61 -13.04 2.73
N GLN A 176 6.28 -12.33 3.81
CA GLN A 176 5.16 -12.69 4.71
C GLN A 176 3.82 -12.61 3.99
N PHE A 177 3.56 -11.57 3.21
CA PHE A 177 2.31 -11.45 2.45
C PHE A 177 2.17 -12.55 1.41
N ARG A 178 3.24 -12.86 0.66
CA ARG A 178 3.21 -13.98 -0.30
C ARG A 178 2.90 -15.32 0.36
N ALA A 179 3.40 -15.53 1.58
CA ALA A 179 3.21 -16.78 2.30
C ALA A 179 1.83 -16.90 2.97
N LYS A 180 1.24 -15.78 3.41
CA LYS A 180 0.08 -15.77 4.32
C LYS A 180 -1.17 -15.12 3.75
N ALA A 181 -1.04 -14.33 2.69
CA ALA A 181 -2.10 -13.47 2.16
C ALA A 181 -2.18 -13.55 0.62
N ALA A 182 -2.44 -14.75 0.10
CA ALA A 182 -2.38 -15.06 -1.34
C ALA A 182 -3.36 -14.25 -2.22
N ASN A 183 -4.42 -13.71 -1.62
CA ASN A 183 -5.42 -12.88 -2.29
C ASN A 183 -5.18 -11.38 -2.06
N THR A 184 -4.00 -10.99 -1.57
CA THR A 184 -3.66 -9.59 -1.28
C THR A 184 -2.71 -9.02 -2.34
N TRP A 185 -3.04 -7.84 -2.86
CA TRP A 185 -2.09 -7.04 -3.64
C TRP A 185 -1.28 -6.14 -2.73
N VAL A 186 0.04 -6.30 -2.80
CA VAL A 186 1.00 -5.54 -2.01
C VAL A 186 1.73 -4.53 -2.89
N TYR A 187 1.82 -3.29 -2.43
CA TYR A 187 2.61 -2.23 -3.04
C TYR A 187 3.63 -1.70 -2.02
N LEU A 188 4.91 -1.66 -2.39
CA LEU A 188 5.92 -0.96 -1.58
C LEU A 188 5.83 0.53 -1.86
N ASP A 189 5.87 1.38 -0.84
CA ASP A 189 5.94 2.82 -1.09
C ASP A 189 7.25 3.22 -1.77
N ALA A 190 7.15 4.13 -2.74
CA ALA A 190 8.25 4.63 -3.55
C ALA A 190 8.32 6.17 -3.54
N GLY A 191 7.80 6.81 -2.49
CA GLY A 191 7.84 8.25 -2.33
C GLY A 191 7.06 9.00 -3.40
N ASN A 192 7.66 10.05 -3.97
CA ASN A 192 6.98 10.96 -4.90
C ASN A 192 7.96 11.58 -5.93
N PRO A 193 7.45 12.25 -6.99
CA PRO A 193 8.25 12.76 -8.09
C PRO A 193 9.30 13.81 -7.71
N GLY A 194 9.14 14.48 -6.57
CA GLY A 194 10.02 15.55 -6.10
C GLY A 194 11.11 15.10 -5.13
N TRP A 195 11.27 13.80 -4.86
CA TRP A 195 12.14 13.31 -3.78
C TRP A 195 13.37 12.53 -4.26
N VAL A 196 13.19 11.35 -4.85
CA VAL A 196 14.28 10.47 -5.30
C VAL A 196 14.15 10.25 -6.80
N ASP A 197 15.23 10.30 -7.56
CA ASP A 197 15.18 10.06 -8.99
C ASP A 197 14.73 8.60 -9.31
N ALA A 198 14.16 8.41 -10.50
CA ALA A 198 13.51 7.15 -10.85
C ALA A 198 14.45 5.95 -10.91
N ALA A 199 15.70 6.13 -11.35
CA ALA A 199 16.68 5.05 -11.45
C ALA A 199 17.13 4.60 -10.06
N THR A 200 17.42 5.55 -9.18
CA THR A 200 17.76 5.27 -7.77
C THR A 200 16.58 4.59 -7.07
N MET A 201 15.35 5.08 -7.25
CA MET A 201 14.17 4.46 -6.63
C MET A 201 13.92 3.04 -7.14
N ALA A 202 14.09 2.79 -8.44
CA ALA A 202 13.99 1.43 -9.01
C ALA A 202 15.03 0.48 -8.40
N GLN A 203 16.26 0.94 -8.17
CA GLN A 203 17.28 0.16 -7.47
C GLN A 203 16.86 -0.16 -6.03
N ARG A 204 16.37 0.83 -5.28
CA ARG A 204 15.89 0.66 -3.89
C ARG A 204 14.72 -0.33 -3.82
N LEU A 205 13.73 -0.20 -4.71
CA LEU A 205 12.60 -1.12 -4.83
C LEU A 205 13.05 -2.56 -5.15
N ASN A 206 13.99 -2.73 -6.08
CA ASN A 206 14.54 -4.05 -6.41
C ASN A 206 15.22 -4.68 -5.19
N GLN A 207 16.04 -3.93 -4.47
CA GLN A 207 16.69 -4.41 -3.24
C GLN A 207 15.67 -4.73 -2.14
N ALA A 208 14.57 -3.97 -2.05
CA ALA A 208 13.48 -4.18 -1.11
C ALA A 208 12.53 -5.34 -1.50
N GLY A 209 12.78 -6.03 -2.61
CA GLY A 209 12.03 -7.22 -3.01
C GLY A 209 10.72 -6.93 -3.73
N VAL A 210 10.58 -5.79 -4.42
CA VAL A 210 9.36 -5.45 -5.20
C VAL A 210 9.00 -6.51 -6.26
N SER A 211 9.96 -7.32 -6.70
CA SER A 211 9.72 -8.46 -7.60
C SER A 211 8.67 -9.44 -7.05
N GLY A 212 8.61 -9.61 -5.72
CA GLY A 212 7.62 -10.42 -5.02
C GLY A 212 6.31 -9.69 -4.68
N ALA A 213 6.24 -8.37 -4.88
CA ALA A 213 5.05 -7.55 -4.66
C ALA A 213 4.22 -7.41 -5.97
N ARG A 214 3.00 -6.87 -5.86
CA ARG A 214 2.22 -6.46 -7.06
C ARG A 214 2.89 -5.29 -7.75
N GLY A 215 3.31 -4.29 -6.98
CA GLY A 215 4.01 -3.13 -7.51
C GLY A 215 4.49 -2.15 -6.45
N PHE A 216 4.39 -0.86 -6.75
CA PHE A 216 4.77 0.22 -5.84
C PHE A 216 3.71 1.33 -5.72
N ALA A 217 3.73 2.08 -4.62
CA ALA A 217 2.83 3.20 -4.38
C ALA A 217 3.58 4.52 -4.48
N LEU A 218 2.87 5.56 -4.92
CA LEU A 218 3.41 6.91 -5.06
C LEU A 218 2.52 7.92 -4.35
N ASN A 219 3.12 9.04 -3.98
CA ASN A 219 2.46 10.24 -3.48
C ASN A 219 1.76 10.09 -2.13
N VAL A 220 2.01 9.01 -1.38
CA VAL A 220 1.32 8.75 -0.11
C VAL A 220 1.46 9.97 0.79
N SER A 221 0.33 10.50 1.25
CA SER A 221 0.25 11.72 2.07
C SER A 221 0.81 13.01 1.40
N ASN A 222 1.08 13.03 0.11
CA ASN A 222 1.65 14.19 -0.58
C ASN A 222 0.66 14.81 -1.59
N TYR A 223 1.12 15.80 -2.36
CA TYR A 223 0.26 16.71 -3.11
C TYR A 223 0.60 16.81 -4.59
N PHE A 224 1.64 16.12 -5.08
CA PHE A 224 2.01 16.18 -6.50
C PHE A 224 0.84 15.71 -7.38
N THR A 225 0.66 16.35 -8.52
CA THR A 225 -0.48 16.06 -9.39
C THR A 225 -0.44 14.61 -9.88
N THR A 226 -1.60 14.08 -10.25
CA THR A 226 -1.70 12.72 -10.81
C THR A 226 -0.85 12.58 -12.08
N GLY A 227 -0.74 13.63 -12.89
CA GLY A 227 0.10 13.64 -14.10
C GLY A 227 1.60 13.52 -13.79
N GLU A 228 2.10 14.29 -12.82
CA GLU A 228 3.51 14.20 -12.39
C GLU A 228 3.84 12.82 -11.83
N ASN A 229 2.94 12.28 -11.00
CA ASN A 229 3.09 10.93 -10.44
C ASN A 229 3.04 9.84 -11.52
N SER A 230 2.12 9.94 -12.48
CA SER A 230 2.04 8.98 -13.59
C SER A 230 3.32 8.99 -14.43
N ALA A 231 3.86 10.18 -14.73
CA ALA A 231 5.10 10.32 -15.46
C ALA A 231 6.29 9.75 -14.69
N TYR A 232 6.37 10.00 -13.38
CA TYR A 232 7.42 9.44 -12.52
C TYR A 232 7.31 7.92 -12.39
N GLY A 233 6.12 7.38 -12.11
CA GLY A 233 5.87 5.95 -11.98
C GLY A 233 6.22 5.19 -13.27
N ASN A 234 5.89 5.73 -14.43
CA ASN A 234 6.29 5.14 -15.71
C ASN A 234 7.81 5.08 -15.89
N ARG A 235 8.55 6.10 -15.42
CA ARG A 235 10.03 6.08 -15.44
C ARG A 235 10.59 5.04 -14.47
N VAL A 236 10.05 4.94 -13.24
CA VAL A 236 10.46 3.92 -12.27
C VAL A 236 10.20 2.51 -12.83
N ALA A 237 9.02 2.28 -13.40
CA ALA A 237 8.66 1.01 -14.03
C ALA A 237 9.55 0.65 -15.23
N ALA A 238 9.99 1.65 -16.02
CA ALA A 238 10.96 1.46 -17.09
C ALA A 238 12.36 1.09 -16.54
N GLU A 239 12.83 1.77 -15.50
CA GLU A 239 14.13 1.47 -14.87
C GLU A 239 14.16 0.08 -14.22
N LEU A 240 13.02 -0.42 -13.71
CA LEU A 240 12.92 -1.79 -13.19
C LEU A 240 13.22 -2.86 -14.26
N GLN A 241 13.04 -2.56 -15.55
CA GLN A 241 13.34 -3.51 -16.64
C GLN A 241 14.80 -3.95 -16.66
N ARG A 242 15.71 -3.12 -16.11
CA ARG A 242 17.15 -3.46 -15.95
C ARG A 242 17.38 -4.64 -15.01
N PHE A 243 16.40 -4.95 -14.16
CA PHE A 243 16.37 -6.12 -13.28
C PHE A 243 15.53 -7.27 -13.85
N GLY A 244 15.06 -7.17 -15.11
CA GLY A 244 14.37 -8.24 -15.82
C GLY A 244 12.84 -8.27 -15.64
N TYR A 245 12.24 -7.23 -15.07
CA TYR A 245 10.78 -7.15 -14.87
C TYR A 245 10.26 -5.71 -14.86
N THR A 246 8.97 -5.55 -15.05
CA THR A 246 8.25 -4.28 -14.78
C THR A 246 7.18 -4.52 -13.73
N LYS A 247 6.73 -3.44 -13.09
CA LYS A 247 5.69 -3.48 -12.07
C LYS A 247 4.72 -2.32 -12.26
N PRO A 248 3.41 -2.56 -12.08
CA PRO A 248 2.44 -1.47 -12.01
C PRO A 248 2.65 -0.62 -10.75
N PHE A 249 1.92 0.48 -10.68
CA PHE A 249 1.93 1.35 -9.51
C PHE A 249 0.56 1.94 -9.23
N VAL A 250 0.38 2.42 -8.01
CA VAL A 250 -0.80 3.16 -7.54
C VAL A 250 -0.40 4.56 -7.09
N ILE A 251 -1.33 5.50 -7.14
CA ILE A 251 -1.08 6.89 -6.74
C ILE A 251 -2.05 7.29 -5.63
N ASP A 252 -1.53 7.85 -4.54
CA ASP A 252 -2.36 8.56 -3.58
C ASP A 252 -2.84 9.89 -4.16
N THR A 253 -4.16 10.03 -4.27
CA THR A 253 -4.86 11.20 -4.82
C THR A 253 -5.73 11.89 -3.79
N SER A 254 -5.61 11.51 -2.52
CA SER A 254 -6.38 12.06 -1.39
C SER A 254 -6.39 13.58 -1.33
N ARG A 255 -5.28 14.26 -1.65
CA ARG A 255 -5.12 15.72 -1.45
C ARG A 255 -4.46 16.46 -2.61
N ASN A 256 -4.32 15.84 -3.79
CA ASN A 256 -3.52 16.38 -4.88
C ASN A 256 -4.28 17.19 -5.95
N GLY A 257 -5.55 17.57 -5.70
CA GLY A 257 -6.42 18.24 -6.67
C GLY A 257 -5.95 19.63 -7.11
N ASN A 258 -5.16 20.31 -6.27
CA ASN A 258 -4.51 21.61 -6.58
C ASN A 258 -2.98 21.49 -6.74
N GLY A 259 -2.45 20.27 -6.87
CA GLY A 259 -1.01 20.01 -6.97
C GLY A 259 -0.23 20.35 -5.69
N ALA A 260 1.10 20.25 -5.76
CA ALA A 260 2.00 20.63 -4.67
C ALA A 260 2.39 22.11 -4.78
N ASN A 261 2.67 22.75 -3.63
CA ASN A 261 3.23 24.11 -3.56
C ASN A 261 4.67 24.12 -2.96
N GLY A 262 5.33 22.96 -2.95
CA GLY A 262 6.64 22.76 -2.32
C GLY A 262 6.59 22.48 -0.81
N GLN A 263 5.43 22.61 -0.16
CA GLN A 263 5.23 22.22 1.24
C GLN A 263 4.50 20.87 1.31
N TRP A 264 4.85 20.07 2.31
CA TRP A 264 4.24 18.76 2.56
C TRP A 264 3.49 18.70 3.89
N CYS A 265 3.83 19.54 4.86
CA CYS A 265 3.26 19.49 6.20
C CYS A 265 2.09 20.47 6.33
N ASN A 266 0.85 19.98 6.27
CA ASN A 266 -0.39 20.77 6.31
C ASN A 266 -0.38 22.08 5.47
N PRO A 267 0.01 22.08 4.19
CA PRO A 267 -0.10 23.24 3.31
C PRO A 267 -1.55 23.74 3.13
N ALA A 268 -1.70 25.07 3.05
CA ALA A 268 -2.96 25.71 2.69
C ALA A 268 -3.29 25.58 1.17
N GLY A 269 -4.55 25.82 0.81
CA GLY A 269 -5.00 25.88 -0.59
C GLY A 269 -4.87 24.56 -1.37
N ARG A 270 -4.68 23.42 -0.69
CA ARG A 270 -4.73 22.10 -1.31
C ARG A 270 -6.18 21.66 -1.48
N ARG A 271 -6.43 20.69 -2.35
CA ARG A 271 -7.79 20.21 -2.64
C ARG A 271 -7.80 18.69 -2.72
N ILE A 272 -8.89 18.05 -2.30
CA ILE A 272 -9.10 16.62 -2.57
C ILE A 272 -8.93 16.35 -4.07
N GLY A 273 -8.24 15.26 -4.41
CA GLY A 273 -8.05 14.82 -5.78
C GLY A 273 -9.15 13.87 -6.23
N THR A 274 -8.86 13.12 -7.29
CA THR A 274 -9.79 12.12 -7.82
C THR A 274 -10.10 11.07 -6.75
N PRO A 275 -11.39 10.71 -6.50
CA PRO A 275 -11.74 9.64 -5.57
C PRO A 275 -11.13 8.29 -5.96
N THR A 276 -11.00 7.40 -4.98
CA THR A 276 -10.53 6.02 -5.16
C THR A 276 -11.20 5.33 -6.35
N GLN A 277 -10.41 4.88 -7.33
CA GLN A 277 -10.89 4.20 -8.54
C GLN A 277 -9.79 3.34 -9.20
N LEU A 278 -10.20 2.46 -10.10
CA LEU A 278 -9.29 1.75 -11.01
C LEU A 278 -8.83 2.67 -12.15
N GLY A 279 -7.59 2.50 -12.62
CA GLY A 279 -7.06 3.27 -13.75
C GLY A 279 -6.70 4.71 -13.41
N GLY A 280 -6.74 5.61 -14.40
CA GLY A 280 -6.52 7.06 -14.20
C GLY A 280 -5.06 7.52 -14.31
N GLY A 281 -4.23 6.80 -15.08
CA GLY A 281 -2.79 7.08 -15.25
C GLY A 281 -1.88 6.16 -14.45
N ALA A 282 -2.48 5.34 -13.58
CA ALA A 282 -1.86 4.29 -12.79
C ALA A 282 -2.76 3.04 -12.80
N GLU A 283 -2.37 1.97 -12.12
CA GLU A 283 -3.26 0.80 -11.92
C GLU A 283 -4.49 1.19 -11.10
N MET A 284 -4.30 2.03 -10.07
CA MET A 284 -5.36 2.62 -9.27
C MET A 284 -4.96 4.03 -8.80
N LEU A 285 -5.96 4.90 -8.71
CA LEU A 285 -5.88 6.10 -7.90
C LEU A 285 -6.56 5.77 -6.57
N LEU A 286 -5.86 5.94 -5.45
CA LEU A 286 -6.35 5.57 -4.14
C LEU A 286 -6.32 6.80 -3.23
N TRP A 287 -7.22 6.86 -2.24
CA TRP A 287 -7.04 7.74 -1.09
C TRP A 287 -6.32 6.95 -0.01
N LEU A 288 -4.99 7.08 0.04
CA LEU A 288 -4.17 6.37 1.02
C LEU A 288 -4.10 7.18 2.30
N LYS A 289 -3.74 8.47 2.25
CA LYS A 289 -3.96 9.40 3.35
C LYS A 289 -5.44 9.75 3.50
N THR A 290 -5.93 9.80 4.74
CA THR A 290 -7.27 10.30 5.06
C THR A 290 -7.31 11.83 4.91
N PRO A 291 -8.11 12.40 3.98
CA PRO A 291 -8.27 13.85 3.90
C PRO A 291 -8.81 14.43 5.20
N GLY A 292 -8.12 15.43 5.74
CA GLY A 292 -8.47 16.07 7.02
C GLY A 292 -7.66 15.58 8.22
N GLU A 293 -6.97 14.44 8.14
CA GLU A 293 -5.99 14.08 9.16
C GLU A 293 -4.72 14.90 9.00
N SER A 294 -4.25 15.46 10.12
CA SER A 294 -3.05 16.29 10.16
C SER A 294 -1.79 15.50 9.78
N ASP A 295 -0.83 16.21 9.21
CA ASP A 295 0.55 15.74 8.98
C ASP A 295 1.47 15.99 10.20
N GLY A 296 1.04 16.82 11.16
CA GLY A 296 1.82 17.21 12.33
C GLY A 296 1.58 18.67 12.76
N ASP A 297 2.35 19.16 13.73
CA ASP A 297 2.28 20.53 14.22
C ASP A 297 2.96 21.51 13.23
N CYS A 298 2.24 21.90 12.19
CA CYS A 298 2.75 22.70 11.08
C CYS A 298 1.63 23.30 10.24
N GLY A 299 1.94 24.33 9.44
CA GLY A 299 1.02 24.87 8.42
C GLY A 299 -0.35 25.26 8.98
N VAL A 300 -1.42 24.90 8.27
CA VAL A 300 -2.81 25.12 8.74
C VAL A 300 -3.23 24.16 9.86
N GLY A 301 -2.38 23.20 10.23
CA GLY A 301 -2.57 22.28 11.34
C GLY A 301 -1.68 22.57 12.55
N ALA A 302 -1.19 23.81 12.71
CA ALA A 302 -0.44 24.20 13.90
C ALA A 302 -1.20 23.86 15.19
N GLY A 303 -0.50 23.29 16.17
CA GLY A 303 -1.02 22.80 17.45
C GLY A 303 -1.63 21.39 17.39
N SER A 304 -1.57 20.70 16.26
CA SER A 304 -2.12 19.34 16.11
C SER A 304 -1.05 18.25 16.14
N THR A 305 -1.47 17.01 16.32
CA THR A 305 -0.61 15.82 16.20
C THR A 305 -0.87 15.08 14.90
N ALA A 306 0.15 14.42 14.34
CA ALA A 306 0.00 13.63 13.12
C ALA A 306 -1.11 12.56 13.28
N GLY A 307 -2.02 12.48 12.31
CA GLY A 307 -3.18 11.58 12.36
C GLY A 307 -4.41 12.15 13.09
N GLN A 308 -4.31 13.29 13.78
CA GLN A 308 -5.47 13.96 14.36
C GLN A 308 -6.39 14.48 13.25
N PHE A 309 -7.68 14.17 13.31
CA PHE A 309 -8.65 14.71 12.38
C PHE A 309 -8.97 16.18 12.68
N LEU A 310 -8.77 17.03 11.68
CA LEU A 310 -9.00 18.47 11.73
C LEU A 310 -10.16 18.83 10.78
N PRO A 311 -11.38 19.06 11.28
CA PRO A 311 -12.55 19.30 10.43
C PRO A 311 -12.42 20.56 9.58
N GLU A 312 -11.71 21.57 10.07
CA GLU A 312 -11.44 22.79 9.29
C GLU A 312 -10.53 22.50 8.08
N VAL A 313 -9.47 21.70 8.27
CA VAL A 313 -8.58 21.30 7.18
C VAL A 313 -9.32 20.39 6.19
N ALA A 314 -10.14 19.46 6.69
CA ALA A 314 -11.00 18.60 5.86
C ALA A 314 -11.94 19.44 4.99
N TYR A 315 -12.64 20.41 5.58
CA TYR A 315 -13.55 21.30 4.87
C TYR A 315 -12.81 22.14 3.82
N ARG A 316 -11.67 22.71 4.17
CA ARG A 316 -10.81 23.46 3.24
C ARG A 316 -10.32 22.62 2.06
N LEU A 317 -9.95 21.35 2.30
CA LEU A 317 -9.59 20.42 1.23
C LEU A 317 -10.74 20.16 0.25
N VAL A 318 -12.00 20.21 0.68
CA VAL A 318 -13.15 20.06 -0.24
C VAL A 318 -13.20 21.23 -1.24
N TYR A 319 -12.96 22.45 -0.77
CA TYR A 319 -13.14 23.67 -1.56
C TYR A 319 -11.85 24.27 -2.13
N GLY A 320 -10.68 23.85 -1.67
CA GLY A 320 -9.38 24.26 -2.21
C GLY A 320 -8.85 25.62 -1.75
N HIS A 321 -9.14 26.07 -0.52
CA HIS A 321 -8.65 27.35 0.03
C HIS A 321 -7.96 27.22 1.40
#